data_AF-A0A968BV14-F1
#
_entry.id   AF-A0A968BV14-F1
#
_cell.length_a   1.000
_cell.length_b   1.000
_cell.length_c   1.000
_cell.angle_alpha   90.00
_cell.angle_beta   90.00
_cell.angle_gamma   90.00
#
_symmetry.space_group_name_H-M   'P 1'
#
loop_
_entity.id
_entity.type
_entity.pdbx_description
1 polymer ?
#
loop_
_entity_poly.entity_id
_entity_poly.type
_entity_poly.pdbx_seq_one_letter_code
_entity_poly.pdbx_strand_id
1 'polypeptide(L)'
;LRHFDSLIGDRRTGRTLGEIVRGIINAGSLVCQQIAAHSAELSVVKEGAQRVIRFAKGKSTKRSQVDAEHLTAALCERGVAQLAKSEADELWLIADPSDLRKPYASEMPDLMQVKDLDGKL
;
A
#
# COMPACT_ATOMS: atom_id res chain seq x y z
N LEU A 1 -6.19 11.80 -0.53
CA LEU A 1 -5.17 11.35 -1.49
C LEU A 1 -4.39 12.46 -2.19
N ARG A 2 -4.73 13.75 -2.03
CA ARG A 2 -4.02 14.85 -2.73
C ARG A 2 -2.51 14.91 -2.50
N HIS A 3 -2.02 14.39 -1.37
CA HIS A 3 -0.57 14.34 -1.10
C HIS A 3 0.18 13.33 -1.97
N PHE A 4 -0.54 12.44 -2.68
CA PHE A 4 0.02 11.52 -3.66
C PHE A 4 -0.14 12.03 -5.10
N ASP A 5 -0.64 13.25 -5.31
CA ASP A 5 -0.91 13.76 -6.66
C ASP A 5 0.39 13.83 -7.50
N SER A 6 1.54 14.09 -6.88
CA SER A 6 2.86 14.05 -7.55
C SER A 6 3.24 12.67 -8.09
N LEU A 7 2.72 11.60 -7.48
CA LEU A 7 2.97 10.21 -7.88
C LEU A 7 1.99 9.73 -8.96
N ILE A 8 0.91 10.47 -9.19
CA ILE A 8 -0.19 10.08 -10.07
C ILE A 8 -0.04 10.79 -11.41
N GLY A 9 0.39 10.06 -12.44
CA GLY A 9 0.56 10.63 -13.78
C GLY A 9 -0.74 10.83 -14.56
N ASP A 10 -1.87 10.29 -14.09
CA ASP A 10 -3.16 10.47 -14.75
C ASP A 10 -4.37 10.33 -13.80
N ARG A 11 -5.46 11.02 -14.17
CA ARG A 11 -6.70 11.07 -13.38
C ARG A 11 -7.31 9.69 -13.12
N ARG A 12 -7.21 8.75 -14.07
CA ARG A 12 -7.81 7.42 -13.93
C ARG A 12 -7.04 6.59 -12.91
N THR A 13 -5.72 6.67 -12.89
CA THR A 13 -4.88 6.05 -11.85
C THR A 13 -5.27 6.59 -10.48
N GLY A 14 -5.35 7.91 -10.31
CA GLY A 14 -5.70 8.52 -9.02
C GLY A 14 -7.10 8.12 -8.53
N ARG A 15 -8.08 8.08 -9.43
CA ARG A 15 -9.43 7.59 -9.14
C ARG A 15 -9.42 6.13 -8.70
N THR A 16 -8.70 5.28 -9.42
CA THR A 16 -8.58 3.83 -9.10
C THR A 16 -7.90 3.62 -7.75
N LEU A 17 -6.83 4.36 -7.44
CA LEU A 17 -6.18 4.31 -6.13
C LEU A 17 -7.14 4.70 -5.00
N GLY A 18 -7.91 5.77 -5.19
CA GLY A 18 -8.96 6.20 -4.25
C GLY A 18 -9.98 5.13 -3.95
N GLU A 19 -10.45 4.46 -4.98
CA GLU A 19 -11.40 3.37 -4.84
C GLU A 19 -10.80 2.13 -4.18
N ILE A 20 -9.55 1.78 -4.48
CA ILE A 20 -8.84 0.68 -3.82
C ILE A 20 -8.70 0.96 -2.33
N VAL A 21 -8.24 2.17 -1.95
CA VAL A 21 -8.06 2.55 -0.54
C VAL A 21 -9.40 2.54 0.20
N ARG A 22 -10.46 3.11 -0.39
CA ARG A 22 -11.82 3.05 0.17
C ARG A 22 -12.29 1.61 0.34
N GLY A 23 -12.08 0.76 -0.67
CA GLY A 23 -12.44 -0.65 -0.64
C GLY A 23 -11.72 -1.43 0.46
N ILE A 24 -10.42 -1.17 0.68
CA ILE A 24 -9.65 -1.79 1.78
C ILE A 24 -10.24 -1.39 3.14
N ILE A 25 -10.48 -0.11 3.36
CA ILE A 25 -11.02 0.42 4.62
C ILE A 25 -12.41 -0.14 4.90
N ASN A 26 -13.30 -0.12 3.89
CA ASN A 26 -14.67 -0.56 4.04
C ASN A 26 -14.80 -2.08 4.21
N ALA A 27 -13.96 -2.87 3.53
CA ALA A 27 -13.99 -4.32 3.63
C ALA A 27 -13.20 -4.88 4.83
N GLY A 28 -12.28 -4.10 5.39
CA GLY A 28 -11.30 -4.59 6.37
C GLY A 28 -10.44 -5.74 5.82
N SER A 29 -10.19 -5.76 4.50
CA SER A 29 -9.60 -6.91 3.79
C SER A 29 -8.66 -6.49 2.67
N LEU A 30 -7.63 -7.31 2.46
CA LEU A 30 -6.71 -7.22 1.31
C LEU A 30 -7.10 -8.14 0.14
N VAL A 31 -8.21 -8.88 0.26
CA VAL A 31 -8.72 -9.73 -0.83
C VAL A 31 -9.26 -8.83 -1.94
N CYS A 32 -8.67 -8.91 -3.14
CA CYS A 32 -9.00 -8.01 -4.26
C CYS A 32 -10.49 -7.99 -4.63
N GLN A 33 -11.18 -9.13 -4.48
CA GLN A 33 -12.62 -9.24 -4.72
C GLN A 33 -13.44 -8.49 -3.67
N GLN A 34 -13.04 -8.55 -2.40
CA GLN A 34 -13.67 -7.81 -1.30
C GLN A 34 -13.42 -6.30 -1.44
N ILE A 35 -12.19 -5.90 -1.76
CA ILE A 35 -11.84 -4.49 -2.04
C ILE A 35 -12.75 -3.93 -3.14
N ALA A 36 -12.88 -4.67 -4.25
CA ALA A 36 -13.70 -4.22 -5.38
C ALA A 36 -15.19 -4.15 -5.02
N ALA A 37 -15.72 -5.13 -4.29
CA ALA A 37 -17.13 -5.18 -3.88
C ALA A 37 -17.51 -4.03 -2.92
N HIS A 38 -16.57 -3.55 -2.09
CA HIS A 38 -16.81 -2.50 -1.09
C HIS A 38 -16.35 -1.10 -1.53
N SER A 39 -16.11 -0.92 -2.82
CA SER A 39 -15.82 0.35 -3.47
C SER A 39 -17.00 0.77 -4.34
N ALA A 40 -17.35 2.06 -4.34
CA ALA A 40 -18.50 2.58 -5.08
C ALA A 40 -18.33 2.39 -6.60
N GLU A 41 -17.12 2.54 -7.12
CA GLU A 41 -16.88 2.47 -8.56
C GLU A 41 -16.37 1.11 -9.03
N LEU A 42 -15.62 0.38 -8.20
CA LEU A 42 -15.09 -0.93 -8.59
C LEU A 42 -16.17 -2.02 -8.53
N SER A 43 -17.20 -1.86 -7.70
CA SER A 43 -18.29 -2.82 -7.53
C SER A 43 -19.20 -2.91 -8.76
N VAL A 44 -19.43 -1.79 -9.44
CA VAL A 44 -20.30 -1.72 -10.63
C VAL A 44 -19.57 -2.02 -11.93
N VAL A 45 -18.25 -2.17 -11.87
CA VAL A 45 -17.41 -2.41 -13.04
C VAL A 45 -17.20 -3.90 -13.25
N LYS A 46 -17.38 -4.35 -14.49
CA LYS A 46 -17.05 -5.72 -14.91
C LYS A 46 -15.60 -6.05 -14.56
N GLU A 47 -15.39 -7.13 -13.82
CA GLU A 47 -14.08 -7.57 -13.32
C GLU A 47 -13.35 -6.52 -12.45
N GLY A 48 -14.06 -5.88 -11.51
CA GLY A 48 -13.47 -4.92 -10.55
C GLY A 48 -12.24 -5.47 -9.82
N ALA A 49 -12.29 -6.72 -9.36
CA ALA A 49 -11.17 -7.40 -8.72
C ALA A 49 -9.92 -7.47 -9.63
N GLN A 50 -10.12 -7.74 -10.92
CA GLN A 50 -9.02 -7.79 -11.89
C GLN A 50 -8.38 -6.41 -12.09
N ARG A 51 -9.14 -5.31 -11.94
CA ARG A 51 -8.55 -3.96 -11.96
C ARG A 51 -7.65 -3.73 -10.75
N VAL A 52 -8.07 -4.15 -9.55
CA VAL A 52 -7.24 -4.10 -8.34
C VAL A 52 -5.94 -4.88 -8.55
N ILE A 53 -6.03 -6.11 -9.08
CA ILE A 53 -4.86 -6.96 -9.37
C ILE A 53 -3.90 -6.28 -10.37
N ARG A 54 -4.42 -5.71 -11.47
CA ARG A 54 -3.58 -5.01 -12.45
C ARG A 54 -2.92 -3.77 -11.88
N PHE A 55 -3.62 -3.05 -11.00
CA PHE A 55 -3.09 -1.88 -10.30
C PHE A 55 -1.93 -2.29 -9.38
N ALA A 56 -2.18 -3.25 -8.49
CA ALA A 56 -1.17 -3.74 -7.53
C ALA A 56 0.07 -4.34 -8.22
N LYS A 57 -0.08 -4.94 -9.41
CA LYS A 57 1.02 -5.48 -10.22
C LYS A 57 1.69 -4.44 -11.14
N GLY A 58 1.38 -3.16 -11.02
CA GLY A 58 1.96 -2.10 -11.84
C GLY A 58 1.53 -2.10 -13.32
N LYS A 59 0.61 -3.00 -13.72
CA LYS A 59 0.22 -3.19 -15.12
C LYS A 59 -0.63 -2.04 -15.67
N SER A 60 -1.32 -1.30 -14.80
CA SER A 60 -2.14 -0.16 -15.17
C SER A 60 -1.58 1.18 -14.70
N THR A 61 -0.34 1.22 -14.19
CA THR A 61 0.22 2.41 -13.52
C THR A 61 1.52 2.89 -14.17
N LYS A 62 1.84 2.46 -15.41
CA LYS A 62 3.12 2.77 -16.09
C LYS A 62 3.53 4.24 -16.18
N ARG A 63 2.58 5.17 -16.04
CA ARG A 63 2.82 6.62 -16.07
C ARG A 63 2.87 7.25 -14.67
N SER A 64 2.79 6.44 -13.63
CA SER A 64 2.61 6.83 -12.23
C SER A 64 3.62 6.08 -11.35
N GLN A 65 4.11 6.73 -10.31
CA GLN A 65 5.02 6.16 -9.31
C GLN A 65 4.24 5.68 -8.09
N VAL A 66 3.29 4.76 -8.32
CA VAL A 66 2.39 4.23 -7.27
C VAL A 66 2.80 2.81 -6.88
N ASP A 67 4.08 2.64 -6.59
CA ASP A 67 4.68 1.44 -6.02
C ASP A 67 4.95 1.61 -4.52
N ALA A 68 5.35 0.53 -3.85
CA ALA A 68 5.51 0.49 -2.40
C ALA A 68 6.55 1.50 -1.89
N GLU A 69 7.65 1.69 -2.61
CA GLU A 69 8.74 2.59 -2.21
C GLU A 69 8.26 4.04 -2.20
N HIS A 70 7.72 4.52 -3.32
CA HIS A 70 7.30 5.91 -3.46
C HIS A 70 6.08 6.23 -2.59
N LEU A 71 5.14 5.30 -2.45
CA LEU A 71 3.98 5.48 -1.56
C LEU A 71 4.39 5.54 -0.09
N THR A 72 5.36 4.72 0.33
CA THR A 72 5.88 4.74 1.71
C THR A 72 6.62 6.03 2.00
N ALA A 73 7.49 6.48 1.09
CA ALA A 73 8.19 7.75 1.23
C ALA A 73 7.22 8.93 1.39
N ALA A 74 6.21 9.03 0.52
CA ALA A 74 5.19 10.09 0.60
C ALA A 74 4.34 10.00 1.88
N LEU A 75 4.07 8.79 2.39
CA LEU A 75 3.39 8.60 3.68
C LEU A 75 4.26 9.06 4.86
N CYS A 76 5.55 8.72 4.86
CA CYS A 76 6.49 9.17 5.88
C CYS A 76 6.61 10.70 5.91
N GLU A 77 6.79 11.34 4.75
CA GLU A 77 6.82 12.81 4.65
C GLU A 77 5.54 13.45 5.19
N ARG A 78 4.38 12.88 4.84
CA ARG A 78 3.09 13.33 5.38
C ARG A 78 3.03 13.16 6.89
N GLY A 79 3.49 12.04 7.43
CA GLY A 79 3.54 11.77 8.86
C GLY A 79 4.38 12.80 9.61
N VAL A 80 5.60 13.06 9.12
CA VAL A 80 6.49 14.09 9.68
C VAL A 80 5.84 15.47 9.64
N ALA A 81 5.22 15.84 8.52
CA ALA A 81 4.52 17.13 8.39
C ALA A 81 3.28 17.25 9.30
N GLN A 82 2.65 16.14 9.68
CA GLN A 82 1.57 16.12 10.67
C GLN A 82 2.11 16.24 12.10
N LEU A 83 3.19 15.52 12.42
CA LEU A 83 3.86 15.61 13.72
C LEU A 83 4.41 17.01 13.99
N ALA A 84 5.00 17.67 12.98
CA ALA A 84 5.51 19.04 13.09
C ALA A 84 4.43 20.09 13.41
N LYS A 85 3.15 19.75 13.26
CA LYS A 85 2.01 20.62 13.63
C LYS A 85 1.44 20.29 15.01
N SER A 86 1.96 19.23 15.66
CA SER A 86 1.55 18.86 17.00
C SER A 86 2.14 19.86 18.00
N GLU A 87 1.36 20.23 19.01
CA GLU A 87 1.82 21.01 20.17
C GLU A 87 2.45 20.11 21.25
N ALA A 88 2.52 18.80 21.01
CA ALA A 88 3.14 17.87 21.95
C ALA A 88 4.66 18.06 21.99
N ASP A 89 5.19 18.23 23.19
CA ASP A 89 6.64 18.36 23.45
C ASP A 89 7.38 17.01 23.39
N GLU A 90 6.63 15.89 23.39
CA GLU A 90 7.18 14.54 23.42
C GLU A 90 6.58 13.66 22.30
N LEU A 91 7.43 12.81 21.72
CA LEU A 91 7.05 11.82 20.72
C LEU A 91 7.35 10.41 21.25
N TRP A 92 6.31 9.58 21.30
CA TRP A 92 6.43 8.17 21.66
C TRP A 92 6.52 7.32 20.40
N LEU A 93 7.67 6.70 20.17
CA LEU A 93 7.86 5.76 19.07
C LEU A 93 7.63 4.33 19.57
N ILE A 94 6.59 3.69 19.05
CA ILE A 94 6.34 2.26 19.27
C ILE A 94 6.86 1.51 18.05
N ALA A 95 8.01 0.85 18.21
CA ALA A 95 8.55 -0.04 17.18
C ALA A 95 8.00 -1.45 17.39
N ASP A 96 7.24 -1.95 16.43
CA ASP A 96 6.76 -3.33 16.40
C ASP A 96 7.30 -4.05 15.15
N PRO A 97 8.26 -4.97 15.29
CA PRO A 97 8.75 -5.78 14.18
C PRO A 97 7.74 -6.87 13.84
N SER A 98 6.73 -6.51 13.05
CA SER A 98 5.75 -7.44 12.48
C SER A 98 6.20 -7.95 11.11
N ASP A 99 6.16 -9.26 10.91
CA ASP A 99 6.51 -9.93 9.65
C ASP A 99 5.25 -10.35 8.87
N LEU A 100 5.26 -10.15 7.54
CA LEU A 100 4.16 -10.55 6.66
C LEU A 100 4.46 -11.91 6.00
N ARG A 101 4.02 -12.99 6.64
CA ARG A 101 4.16 -14.34 6.08
C ARG A 101 2.99 -14.68 5.16
N LYS A 102 3.23 -14.68 3.85
CA LYS A 102 2.31 -15.28 2.89
C LYS A 102 2.85 -16.62 2.41
N PRO A 103 2.01 -17.67 2.35
CA PRO A 103 2.33 -18.85 1.56
C PRO A 103 2.73 -18.40 0.15
N TYR A 104 3.87 -18.86 -0.33
CA TYR A 104 4.42 -18.53 -1.66
C TYR A 104 4.97 -17.10 -1.84
N ALA A 105 5.25 -16.35 -0.76
CA ALA A 105 6.08 -15.16 -0.86
C ALA A 105 7.50 -15.56 -1.32
N SER A 106 7.94 -15.03 -2.46
CA SER A 106 9.28 -15.27 -3.02
C SER A 106 10.28 -14.17 -2.68
N GLU A 107 9.79 -13.02 -2.23
CA GLU A 107 10.59 -11.86 -1.86
C GLU A 107 10.37 -11.60 -0.37
N MET A 108 11.43 -11.83 0.41
CA MET A 108 11.45 -11.61 1.85
C MET A 108 12.68 -10.74 2.19
N PRO A 109 12.79 -9.51 1.62
CA PRO A 109 13.98 -8.68 1.75
C PRO A 109 14.25 -8.24 3.19
N ASP A 110 13.20 -8.19 4.02
CA ASP A 110 13.26 -7.74 5.41
C ASP A 110 13.21 -8.90 6.42
N LEU A 111 13.35 -10.16 5.96
CA LEU A 111 13.39 -11.29 6.87
C LEU A 111 14.69 -11.27 7.66
N MET A 112 14.60 -11.51 8.97
CA MET A 112 15.79 -11.74 9.78
C MET A 112 16.61 -12.89 9.17
N GLN A 113 17.83 -12.57 8.76
CA GLN A 113 18.78 -13.58 8.30
C GLN A 113 19.13 -14.48 9.48
N VAL A 114 18.72 -15.74 9.40
CA VAL A 114 19.12 -16.78 10.33
C VAL A 114 20.10 -17.69 9.64
N LYS A 115 21.06 -18.22 10.40
CA LYS A 115 22.00 -19.20 9.88
C LYS A 115 21.25 -20.43 9.36
N ASP A 116 21.77 -21.02 8.30
CA ASP A 116 21.39 -22.37 7.89
C ASP A 116 21.73 -23.40 8.98
N LEU A 117 21.27 -24.63 8.78
CA LEU A 117 21.48 -25.72 9.73
C LEU A 117 22.96 -26.11 9.85
N ASP A 118 23.81 -25.78 8.88
CA ASP A 118 25.26 -25.93 8.92
C ASP A 118 26.00 -24.69 9.46
N GLY A 119 25.27 -23.68 9.95
CA GLY A 119 25.79 -22.53 10.68
C GLY A 119 26.33 -21.38 9.81
N LYS A 120 26.12 -21.41 8.49
CA LYS A 120 26.47 -20.34 7.55
C LYS A 120 25.29 -19.41 7.31
N LEU A 121 25.58 -18.21 6.81
CA LEU A 121 24.62 -17.20 6.39
C LEU A 121 24.53 -17.20 4.87
#